data_AF-A0A6P3GC59-F1
#
_entry.id   AF-A0A6P3GC59-F1
#
_cell.length_a   1.000
_cell.length_b   1.000
_cell.length_c   1.000
_cell.angle_alpha   90.00
_cell.angle_beta   90.00
_cell.angle_gamma   90.00
#
_symmetry.space_group_name_H-M   'P 1'
#
loop_
_entity.id
_entity.type
_entity.pdbx_description
1 polymer ?
#
loop_
_entity_poly.entity_id
_entity_poly.type
_entity_poly.pdbx_seq_one_letter_code
_entity_poly.pdbx_strand_id
1 'polypeptide(L)'
;MEALPFSVEWYARWFLLTPTGIWKMCLCEFWLLLLGSGLKAHLLPDEEDVTFINEYVNLHNELRGNVLPRGANLRFMTWDVALSRTARAWGKKCVFERNTHLEELYMAHPKFNGIGENIWVGPENEFTASIAIRSWFEQRRKYNFEKNSCSGNCSNYLQLVWDRSYKVGCAVTPCSRIGRIKHAALFICNYAPGRGLSRRPYQRGLMCSQCDGYDRCTDFLCSNADRDQAIYYRYWYPRWEVPRPIVCNPLCLLILFLRMMCFSLSVTIVLIIQSYFPNILVEEEMVFTPEEEEKEEEEEEEEEEGEEEKEEEGGEEEEEEEGEEGEEEGGEEEAEEEEDEEEKEEG
;
A
#
# COMPACT_ATOMS: atom_id res chain seq x y z
N MET A 1 46.65 75.49 -9.64
CA MET A 1 45.20 75.24 -9.49
C MET A 1 44.76 74.51 -10.73
N GLU A 2 45.16 73.25 -10.84
CA GLU A 2 44.48 72.07 -10.27
C GLU A 2 43.38 71.59 -11.22
N ALA A 3 43.72 70.50 -11.91
CA ALA A 3 42.82 69.65 -12.66
C ALA A 3 42.22 68.60 -11.72
N LEU A 4 40.99 68.17 -11.99
CA LEU A 4 40.54 66.77 -11.87
C LEU A 4 39.14 66.61 -12.46
N PRO A 5 38.90 65.62 -13.34
CA PRO A 5 37.59 65.17 -13.76
C PRO A 5 37.13 63.97 -12.90
N PHE A 6 35.82 63.76 -12.75
CA PHE A 6 35.28 62.49 -12.22
C PHE A 6 34.03 62.08 -13.00
N SER A 7 34.21 61.12 -13.91
CA SER A 7 33.15 60.28 -14.46
C SER A 7 33.01 59.04 -13.59
N VAL A 8 31.82 58.77 -13.08
CA VAL A 8 31.52 57.52 -12.36
C VAL A 8 30.94 56.53 -13.36
N GLU A 9 31.79 55.61 -13.85
CA GLU A 9 31.38 54.44 -14.62
C GLU A 9 30.89 53.35 -13.68
N TRP A 10 29.66 52.88 -13.90
CA TRP A 10 29.11 51.70 -13.26
C TRP A 10 29.68 50.44 -13.93
N TYR A 11 30.66 49.78 -13.30
CA TYR A 11 31.11 48.46 -13.72
C TYR A 11 30.14 47.37 -13.21
N ALA A 12 29.25 46.91 -14.10
CA ALA A 12 28.59 45.62 -13.93
C ALA A 12 29.65 44.52 -14.13
N ARG A 13 30.03 43.87 -13.03
CA ARG A 13 30.92 42.71 -13.06
C ARG A 13 30.15 41.51 -13.59
N TRP A 14 30.14 41.32 -14.91
CA TRP A 14 29.72 40.05 -15.51
C TRP A 14 30.69 38.96 -15.05
N PHE A 15 30.15 37.97 -14.32
CA PHE A 15 30.84 36.72 -14.06
C PHE A 15 31.15 36.06 -15.40
N LEU A 16 32.41 36.11 -15.82
CA LEU A 16 32.93 35.32 -16.92
C LEU A 16 32.85 33.84 -16.51
N LEU A 17 31.91 33.11 -17.12
CA LEU A 17 31.87 31.65 -17.05
C LEU A 17 33.19 31.11 -17.60
N THR A 18 33.93 30.37 -16.77
CA THR A 18 35.12 29.65 -17.21
C THR A 18 34.74 28.54 -18.22
N PRO A 19 35.65 28.14 -19.13
CA PRO A 19 35.38 27.06 -20.10
C PRO A 19 34.94 25.74 -19.45
N THR A 20 35.29 25.53 -18.19
CA THR A 20 34.88 24.40 -17.35
C THR A 20 33.40 24.43 -16.92
N GLY A 21 32.78 25.62 -16.82
CA GLY A 21 31.36 25.77 -16.47
C GLY A 21 30.42 25.42 -17.61
N ILE A 22 30.83 25.71 -18.85
CA ILE A 22 30.06 25.37 -20.07
C ILE A 22 30.01 23.84 -20.26
N TRP A 23 31.11 23.15 -19.94
CA TRP A 23 31.15 21.67 -20.04
C TRP A 23 30.27 21.00 -18.98
N LYS A 24 30.19 21.54 -17.76
CA LYS A 24 29.29 21.04 -16.70
C LYS A 24 27.81 21.25 -17.03
N MET A 25 27.45 22.38 -17.64
CA MET A 25 26.07 22.66 -18.08
C MET A 25 25.64 21.75 -19.25
N CYS A 26 26.52 21.56 -20.24
CA CYS A 26 26.26 20.62 -21.35
C CYS A 26 26.16 19.16 -20.88
N LEU A 27 26.90 18.75 -19.84
CA LEU A 27 26.79 17.41 -19.25
C LEU A 27 25.46 17.23 -18.51
N CYS A 28 24.93 18.26 -17.85
CA CYS A 28 23.59 18.23 -17.23
C CYS A 28 22.46 18.17 -18.27
N GLU A 29 22.55 18.94 -19.36
CA GLU A 29 21.59 18.88 -20.48
C GLU A 29 21.62 17.50 -21.17
N PHE A 30 22.80 16.90 -21.33
CA PHE A 30 22.94 15.56 -21.90
C PHE A 30 22.38 14.47 -20.95
N TRP A 31 22.52 14.63 -19.63
CA TRP A 31 21.85 13.77 -18.63
C TRP A 31 20.33 13.90 -18.65
N LEU A 32 19.79 15.12 -18.84
CA LEU A 32 18.34 15.36 -18.97
C LEU A 32 17.78 14.78 -20.29
N LEU A 33 18.56 14.79 -21.38
CA LEU A 33 18.18 14.19 -22.66
C LEU A 33 18.29 12.65 -22.67
N LEU A 34 19.21 12.06 -21.89
CA LEU A 34 19.26 10.62 -21.68
C LEU A 34 18.11 10.10 -20.81
N LEU A 35 17.55 10.91 -19.90
CA LEU A 35 16.32 10.59 -19.16
C LEU A 35 15.06 10.65 -20.03
N GLY A 36 15.09 11.38 -21.16
CA GLY A 36 13.96 11.53 -22.09
C GLY A 36 13.85 10.43 -23.16
N SER A 37 14.93 9.69 -23.43
CA SER A 37 14.94 8.58 -24.40
C SER A 37 14.70 7.24 -23.71
N GLY A 38 13.65 7.18 -22.88
CA GLY A 38 13.17 5.94 -22.29
C GLY A 38 12.54 5.05 -23.37
N LEU A 39 13.16 3.89 -23.57
CA LEU A 39 12.65 2.68 -24.21
C LEU A 39 11.11 2.71 -24.41
N LYS A 40 10.63 2.62 -25.65
CA LYS A 40 9.23 2.27 -25.94
C LYS A 40 9.03 0.79 -25.63
N ALA A 41 9.14 0.43 -24.35
CA ALA A 41 8.68 -0.84 -23.84
C ALA A 41 7.16 -0.86 -24.05
N HIS A 42 6.64 -1.99 -24.53
CA HIS A 42 5.22 -2.23 -24.66
C HIS A 42 4.66 -2.42 -23.24
N LEU A 43 4.59 -1.34 -22.47
CA LEU A 43 4.14 -1.36 -21.09
C LEU A 43 2.65 -1.62 -21.09
N LEU A 44 2.20 -2.53 -20.24
CA LEU A 44 0.79 -2.70 -19.96
C LEU A 44 0.19 -1.37 -19.48
N PRO A 45 -1.08 -1.08 -19.82
CA PRO A 45 -1.71 0.18 -19.47
C PRO A 45 -1.81 0.40 -17.96
N ASP A 46 -1.54 1.63 -17.54
CA ASP A 46 -1.80 2.10 -16.18
C ASP A 46 -3.31 2.21 -15.94
N GLU A 47 -3.77 1.90 -14.73
CA GLU A 47 -5.20 1.87 -14.42
C GLU A 47 -5.88 3.26 -14.40
N GLU A 48 -5.11 4.35 -14.39
CA GLU A 48 -5.63 5.72 -14.45
C GLU A 48 -5.59 6.31 -15.88
N ASP A 49 -5.15 5.55 -16.89
CA ASP A 49 -5.17 6.01 -18.29
C ASP A 49 -6.58 6.05 -18.87
N VAL A 50 -6.99 7.26 -19.26
CA VAL A 50 -8.35 7.58 -19.73
C VAL A 50 -8.75 6.81 -20.98
N THR A 51 -7.81 6.53 -21.90
CA THR A 51 -8.12 5.82 -23.14
C THR A 51 -8.49 4.37 -22.85
N PHE A 52 -7.76 3.71 -21.94
CA PHE A 52 -8.05 2.35 -21.51
C PHE A 52 -9.30 2.27 -20.64
N ILE A 53 -9.52 3.22 -19.72
CA ILE A 53 -10.75 3.29 -18.92
C ILE A 53 -11.99 3.30 -19.82
N ASN A 54 -11.98 4.13 -20.86
CA ASN A 54 -13.08 4.24 -21.80
C ASN A 54 -13.30 2.92 -22.57
N GLU A 55 -12.24 2.27 -23.05
CA GLU A 55 -12.35 0.96 -23.70
C GLU A 55 -13.06 -0.05 -22.79
N TYR A 56 -12.67 -0.10 -21.52
CA TYR A 56 -13.15 -1.12 -20.59
C TYR A 56 -14.63 -0.89 -20.31
N VAL A 57 -15.00 0.34 -19.93
CA VAL A 57 -16.39 0.68 -19.60
C VAL A 57 -17.30 0.53 -20.82
N ASN A 58 -16.87 1.02 -21.99
CA ASN A 58 -17.67 0.93 -23.21
C ASN A 58 -17.94 -0.52 -23.61
N LEU A 59 -16.92 -1.39 -23.54
CA LEU A 59 -17.10 -2.80 -23.87
C LEU A 59 -18.00 -3.52 -22.87
N HIS A 60 -17.90 -3.21 -21.57
CA HIS A 60 -18.84 -3.75 -20.58
C HIS A 60 -20.28 -3.35 -20.92
N ASN A 61 -20.53 -2.07 -21.20
CA ASN A 61 -21.87 -1.58 -21.53
C ASN A 61 -22.39 -2.13 -22.87
N GLU A 62 -21.55 -2.22 -23.92
CA GLU A 62 -21.89 -2.85 -25.20
C GLU A 62 -22.40 -4.28 -25.00
N LEU A 63 -21.65 -5.09 -24.24
CA LEU A 63 -21.99 -6.49 -24.00
C LEU A 63 -23.23 -6.64 -23.11
N ARG A 64 -23.38 -5.78 -22.09
CA ARG A 64 -24.56 -5.76 -21.21
C ARG A 64 -25.82 -5.38 -22.00
N GLY A 65 -25.77 -4.35 -22.84
CA GLY A 65 -26.91 -3.92 -23.66
C GLY A 65 -27.37 -4.98 -24.68
N ASN A 66 -26.47 -5.89 -25.06
CA ASN A 66 -26.69 -6.90 -26.10
C ASN A 66 -26.82 -8.34 -25.60
N VAL A 67 -27.13 -8.56 -24.32
CA VAL A 67 -27.40 -9.90 -23.79
C VAL A 67 -28.62 -10.56 -24.42
N LEU A 68 -28.58 -11.90 -24.49
CA LEU A 68 -29.71 -12.74 -24.84
C LEU A 68 -29.95 -13.78 -23.72
N PRO A 69 -31.19 -13.92 -23.20
CA PRO A 69 -32.37 -13.11 -23.49
C PRO A 69 -32.17 -11.62 -23.12
N ARG A 70 -32.96 -10.71 -23.71
CA ARG A 70 -32.84 -9.28 -23.41
C ARG A 70 -33.13 -9.00 -21.93
N GLY A 71 -32.34 -8.11 -21.33
CA GLY A 71 -32.48 -7.70 -19.94
C GLY A 71 -33.29 -6.40 -19.81
N ALA A 72 -34.26 -6.38 -18.89
CA ALA A 72 -35.16 -5.26 -18.68
C ALA A 72 -34.65 -4.21 -17.68
N ASN A 73 -33.72 -4.59 -16.80
CA ASN A 73 -33.30 -3.81 -15.63
C ASN A 73 -31.77 -3.69 -15.46
N LEU A 74 -31.00 -3.91 -16.53
CA LEU A 74 -29.54 -3.82 -16.49
C LEU A 74 -29.10 -2.37 -16.31
N ARG A 75 -28.33 -2.08 -15.27
CA ARG A 75 -27.80 -0.74 -15.01
C ARG A 75 -26.61 -0.41 -15.92
N PHE A 76 -26.52 0.85 -16.33
CA PHE A 76 -25.37 1.42 -17.00
C PHE A 76 -24.16 1.38 -16.05
N MET A 77 -23.00 1.01 -16.56
CA MET A 77 -21.78 0.83 -15.78
C MET A 77 -20.83 2.01 -15.99
N THR A 78 -20.21 2.48 -14.91
CA THR A 78 -19.24 3.58 -14.93
C THR A 78 -17.98 3.21 -14.16
N TRP A 79 -16.88 3.91 -14.45
CA TRP A 79 -15.61 3.65 -13.79
C TRP A 79 -15.61 4.05 -12.32
N ASP A 80 -14.92 3.27 -11.50
CA ASP A 80 -14.63 3.59 -10.10
C ASP A 80 -13.14 3.32 -9.82
N VAL A 81 -12.42 4.40 -9.46
CA VAL A 81 -10.97 4.38 -9.23
C VAL A 81 -10.60 3.57 -7.98
N ALA A 82 -11.49 3.47 -6.98
CA ALA A 82 -11.21 2.62 -5.83
C ALA A 82 -11.27 1.13 -6.22
N LEU A 83 -12.21 0.74 -7.07
CA LEU A 83 -12.24 -0.64 -7.57
C LEU A 83 -10.98 -0.98 -8.40
N SER A 84 -10.47 -0.06 -9.21
CA SER A 84 -9.25 -0.32 -10.01
C SER A 84 -8.01 -0.45 -9.14
N ARG A 85 -7.89 0.37 -8.09
CA ARG A 85 -6.81 0.26 -7.10
C ARG A 85 -6.86 -1.05 -6.32
N THR A 86 -8.04 -1.57 -5.98
CA THR A 86 -8.17 -2.94 -5.42
C THR A 86 -7.69 -3.99 -6.40
N ALA A 87 -8.13 -3.92 -7.66
CA ALA A 87 -7.72 -4.86 -8.69
C ALA A 87 -6.19 -4.87 -8.86
N ARG A 88 -5.56 -3.69 -8.90
CA ARG A 88 -4.09 -3.54 -8.96
C ARG A 88 -3.42 -4.13 -7.73
N ALA A 89 -3.90 -3.76 -6.54
CA ALA A 89 -3.32 -4.21 -5.28
C ALA A 89 -3.33 -5.74 -5.15
N TRP A 90 -4.41 -6.38 -5.61
CA TRP A 90 -4.49 -7.84 -5.67
C TRP A 90 -3.59 -8.41 -6.78
N GLY A 91 -3.58 -7.78 -7.95
CA GLY A 91 -2.74 -8.16 -9.09
C GLY A 91 -1.25 -8.21 -8.78
N LYS A 92 -0.74 -7.30 -7.93
CA LYS A 92 0.65 -7.29 -7.44
C LYS A 92 1.09 -8.59 -6.76
N LYS A 93 0.16 -9.39 -6.22
CA LYS A 93 0.46 -10.70 -5.62
C LYS A 93 0.77 -11.77 -6.66
N CYS A 94 0.39 -11.56 -7.94
CA CYS A 94 0.60 -12.51 -9.04
C CYS A 94 0.06 -13.92 -8.75
N VAL A 95 -1.13 -14.00 -8.14
CA VAL A 95 -1.82 -15.27 -7.86
C VAL A 95 -3.14 -15.35 -8.63
N PHE A 96 -3.49 -16.53 -9.13
CA PHE A 96 -4.78 -16.78 -9.78
C PHE A 96 -5.81 -17.27 -8.77
N GLU A 97 -6.08 -16.42 -7.79
CA GLU A 97 -6.99 -16.68 -6.67
C GLU A 97 -7.91 -15.48 -6.45
N ARG A 98 -9.08 -15.71 -5.88
CA ARG A 98 -10.04 -14.64 -5.57
C ARG A 98 -9.52 -13.79 -4.40
N ASN A 99 -9.71 -12.48 -4.47
CA ASN A 99 -9.40 -11.60 -3.36
C ASN A 99 -10.25 -11.92 -2.12
N THR A 100 -9.58 -12.16 -0.99
CA THR A 100 -10.21 -12.55 0.28
C THR A 100 -10.88 -11.39 1.02
N HIS A 101 -10.63 -10.15 0.60
CA HIS A 101 -11.09 -8.93 1.29
C HIS A 101 -12.34 -8.29 0.66
N LEU A 102 -12.96 -8.96 -0.32
CA LEU A 102 -14.05 -8.38 -1.13
C LEU A 102 -15.37 -8.21 -0.35
N GLU A 103 -15.60 -9.02 0.68
CA GLU A 103 -16.83 -8.98 1.48
C GLU A 103 -16.80 -7.94 2.60
N GLU A 104 -15.61 -7.53 3.04
CA GLU A 104 -15.42 -6.65 4.19
C GLU A 104 -15.52 -5.16 3.81
N LEU A 105 -16.26 -4.40 4.61
CA LEU A 105 -16.37 -2.94 4.46
C LEU A 105 -15.00 -2.28 4.70
N TYR A 106 -14.68 -1.24 3.93
CA TYR A 106 -13.41 -0.49 4.02
C TYR A 106 -12.13 -1.28 3.69
N MET A 107 -12.25 -2.55 3.28
CA MET A 107 -11.10 -3.37 2.89
C MET A 107 -10.86 -3.34 1.37
N ALA A 108 -11.88 -3.59 0.56
CA ALA A 108 -11.79 -3.56 -0.91
C ALA A 108 -12.39 -2.30 -1.55
N HIS A 109 -13.18 -1.51 -0.81
CA HIS A 109 -13.76 -0.24 -1.28
C HIS A 109 -14.16 0.64 -0.08
N PRO A 110 -14.12 1.99 -0.17
CA PRO A 110 -14.48 2.86 0.95
C PRO A 110 -15.99 2.95 1.24
N LYS A 111 -16.85 2.60 0.28
CA LYS A 111 -18.33 2.71 0.40
C LYS A 111 -19.10 1.42 0.18
N PHE A 112 -18.47 0.42 -0.46
CA PHE A 112 -19.13 -0.79 -0.90
C PHE A 112 -18.50 -1.97 -0.19
N ASN A 113 -19.32 -2.96 0.11
CA ASN A 113 -18.92 -4.30 0.51
C ASN A 113 -19.49 -5.30 -0.52
N GLY A 114 -19.15 -6.58 -0.37
CA GLY A 114 -19.59 -7.62 -1.31
C GLY A 114 -19.16 -7.30 -2.75
N ILE A 115 -17.89 -6.98 -2.94
CA ILE A 115 -17.31 -6.61 -4.23
C ILE A 115 -17.24 -7.84 -5.14
N GLY A 116 -17.70 -7.66 -6.38
CA GLY A 116 -17.58 -8.65 -7.43
C GLY A 116 -16.17 -8.69 -7.99
N GLU A 117 -15.74 -9.82 -8.54
CA GLU A 117 -14.42 -9.96 -9.15
C GLU A 117 -14.45 -10.91 -10.33
N ASN A 118 -13.86 -10.47 -11.44
CA ASN A 118 -13.49 -11.31 -12.57
C ASN A 118 -11.98 -11.28 -12.73
N ILE A 119 -11.39 -12.44 -12.99
CA ILE A 119 -9.95 -12.60 -13.24
C ILE A 119 -9.75 -13.27 -14.60
N TRP A 120 -8.79 -12.76 -15.35
CA TRP A 120 -8.25 -13.36 -16.57
C TRP A 120 -6.74 -13.50 -16.41
N VAL A 121 -6.20 -14.61 -16.92
CA VAL A 121 -4.77 -14.84 -16.98
C VAL A 121 -4.40 -15.43 -18.33
N GLY A 122 -3.30 -14.95 -18.91
CA GLY A 122 -2.77 -15.41 -20.18
C GLY A 122 -1.38 -14.84 -20.45
N PRO A 123 -0.74 -15.20 -21.57
CA PRO A 123 0.53 -14.59 -21.97
C PRO A 123 0.39 -13.07 -22.13
N GLU A 124 1.36 -12.31 -21.64
CA GLU A 124 1.35 -10.84 -21.65
C GLU A 124 1.26 -10.27 -23.07
N ASN A 125 1.96 -10.88 -24.02
CA ASN A 125 1.96 -10.50 -25.43
C ASN A 125 0.63 -10.79 -26.16
N GLU A 126 -0.27 -11.57 -25.56
CA GLU A 126 -1.61 -11.86 -26.10
C GLU A 126 -2.69 -11.01 -25.42
N PHE A 127 -2.35 -10.27 -24.37
CA PHE A 127 -3.32 -9.53 -23.60
C PHE A 127 -3.86 -8.31 -24.36
N THR A 128 -5.17 -8.26 -24.46
CA THR A 128 -5.93 -7.01 -24.62
C THR A 128 -7.14 -7.09 -23.70
N ALA A 129 -7.61 -5.94 -23.21
CA ALA A 129 -8.81 -5.92 -22.38
C ALA A 129 -10.04 -6.46 -23.14
N SER A 130 -10.12 -6.18 -24.44
CA SER A 130 -11.13 -6.77 -25.34
C SER A 130 -11.13 -8.30 -25.32
N ILE A 131 -9.96 -8.94 -25.47
CA ILE A 131 -9.85 -10.41 -25.40
C ILE A 131 -10.32 -10.92 -24.04
N ALA A 132 -9.86 -10.32 -22.94
CA ALA A 132 -10.20 -10.76 -21.60
C ALA A 132 -11.70 -10.63 -21.31
N ILE A 133 -12.29 -9.45 -21.54
CA ILE A 133 -13.70 -9.16 -21.28
C ILE A 133 -14.62 -10.00 -22.18
N ARG A 134 -14.29 -10.14 -23.47
CA ARG A 134 -15.08 -11.00 -24.38
C ARG A 134 -14.97 -12.47 -23.99
N SER A 135 -13.82 -12.94 -23.49
CA SER A 135 -13.68 -14.31 -22.98
C SER A 135 -14.60 -14.59 -21.79
N TRP A 136 -14.76 -13.61 -20.88
CA TRP A 136 -15.72 -13.71 -19.78
C TRP A 136 -17.15 -13.76 -20.29
N PHE A 137 -17.49 -12.90 -21.25
CA PHE A 137 -18.81 -12.87 -21.86
C PHE A 137 -19.16 -14.18 -22.60
N GLU A 138 -18.19 -14.81 -23.27
CA GLU A 138 -18.42 -16.07 -23.99
C GLU A 138 -18.72 -17.27 -23.08
N GLN A 139 -18.50 -17.14 -21.76
CA GLN A 139 -19.00 -18.12 -20.81
C GLN A 139 -20.54 -18.20 -20.80
N ARG A 140 -21.26 -17.24 -21.42
CA ARG A 140 -22.71 -17.33 -21.69
C ARG A 140 -23.13 -18.67 -22.32
N ARG A 141 -22.28 -19.28 -23.14
CA ARG A 141 -22.54 -20.59 -23.78
C ARG A 141 -22.71 -21.72 -22.77
N LYS A 142 -22.18 -21.54 -21.55
CA LYS A 142 -22.27 -22.50 -20.44
C LYS A 142 -23.39 -22.18 -19.45
N TYR A 143 -24.09 -21.04 -19.61
CA TYR A 143 -25.16 -20.63 -18.70
C TYR A 143 -26.54 -20.84 -19.33
N ASN A 144 -27.40 -21.58 -18.63
CA ASN A 144 -28.80 -21.73 -18.99
C ASN A 144 -29.65 -20.73 -18.20
N PHE A 145 -30.15 -19.71 -18.89
CA PHE A 145 -30.95 -18.64 -18.26
C PHE A 145 -32.26 -19.15 -17.64
N GLU A 146 -32.95 -20.09 -18.30
CA GLU A 146 -34.23 -20.62 -17.82
C GLU A 146 -34.06 -21.35 -16.49
N LYS A 147 -33.05 -22.23 -16.43
CA LYS A 147 -32.75 -23.06 -15.27
C LYS A 147 -31.91 -22.33 -14.20
N ASN A 148 -31.41 -21.13 -14.51
CA ASN A 148 -30.47 -20.39 -13.67
C ASN A 148 -29.28 -21.27 -13.24
N SER A 149 -28.74 -22.05 -14.16
CA SER A 149 -27.70 -23.03 -13.87
C SER A 149 -26.59 -23.02 -14.91
N CYS A 150 -25.41 -23.49 -14.52
CA CYS A 150 -24.25 -23.55 -15.41
C CYS A 150 -23.80 -24.98 -15.63
N SER A 151 -23.51 -25.33 -16.88
CA SER A 151 -22.93 -26.63 -17.25
C SER A 151 -21.42 -26.70 -16.99
N GLY A 152 -20.80 -25.56 -16.65
CA GLY A 152 -19.40 -25.43 -16.24
C GLY A 152 -19.16 -24.06 -15.63
N ASN A 153 -17.90 -23.60 -15.56
CA ASN A 153 -17.63 -22.26 -15.03
C ASN A 153 -18.20 -21.16 -15.95
N CYS A 154 -19.11 -20.37 -15.39
CA CYS A 154 -19.83 -19.25 -15.98
C CYS A 154 -19.77 -17.99 -15.09
N SER A 155 -18.97 -18.01 -14.01
CA SER A 155 -19.02 -17.00 -12.96
C SER A 155 -18.73 -15.61 -13.50
N ASN A 156 -17.80 -15.51 -14.46
CA ASN A 156 -17.36 -14.24 -14.98
C ASN A 156 -18.44 -13.61 -15.88
N TYR A 157 -19.13 -14.43 -16.69
CA TYR A 157 -20.31 -13.97 -17.43
C TYR A 157 -21.38 -13.44 -16.50
N LEU A 158 -21.72 -14.20 -15.44
CA LEU A 158 -22.78 -13.80 -14.51
C LEU A 158 -22.47 -12.50 -13.77
N GLN A 159 -21.20 -12.25 -13.43
CA GLN A 159 -20.77 -10.98 -12.83
C GLN A 159 -20.81 -9.82 -13.84
N LEU A 160 -20.33 -10.04 -15.06
CA LEU A 160 -20.28 -9.03 -16.13
C LEU A 160 -21.70 -8.51 -16.44
N VAL A 161 -22.69 -9.41 -16.47
CA VAL A 161 -24.10 -9.09 -16.79
C VAL A 161 -24.99 -8.93 -15.56
N TRP A 162 -24.40 -8.73 -14.37
CA TRP A 162 -25.20 -8.53 -13.16
C TRP A 162 -25.93 -7.17 -13.21
N ASP A 163 -27.26 -7.19 -13.13
CA ASP A 163 -28.12 -6.02 -13.25
C ASP A 163 -27.80 -4.91 -12.25
N ARG A 164 -27.47 -5.28 -11.02
CA ARG A 164 -27.19 -4.33 -9.94
C ARG A 164 -25.79 -3.76 -9.98
N SER A 165 -24.82 -4.40 -10.63
CA SER A 165 -23.46 -3.87 -10.73
C SER A 165 -23.44 -2.67 -11.68
N TYR A 166 -23.04 -1.51 -11.17
CA TYR A 166 -23.01 -0.25 -11.93
C TYR A 166 -21.66 0.49 -11.82
N LYS A 167 -20.76 0.05 -10.94
CA LYS A 167 -19.37 0.49 -10.90
C LYS A 167 -18.44 -0.66 -11.28
N VAL A 168 -17.39 -0.33 -12.03
CA VAL A 168 -16.31 -1.25 -12.36
C VAL A 168 -14.97 -0.53 -12.27
N GLY A 169 -13.95 -1.24 -11.81
CA GLY A 169 -12.57 -0.79 -11.89
C GLY A 169 -11.67 -1.99 -12.13
N CYS A 170 -10.74 -1.86 -13.06
CA CYS A 170 -9.88 -2.94 -13.51
C CYS A 170 -8.40 -2.54 -13.46
N ALA A 171 -7.52 -3.54 -13.39
CA ALA A 171 -6.09 -3.38 -13.55
C ALA A 171 -5.51 -4.61 -14.24
N VAL A 172 -4.43 -4.42 -14.98
CA VAL A 172 -3.59 -5.50 -15.50
C VAL A 172 -2.22 -5.42 -14.83
N THR A 173 -1.68 -6.56 -14.42
CA THR A 173 -0.36 -6.64 -13.78
C THR A 173 0.51 -7.65 -14.53
N PRO A 174 1.73 -7.28 -14.96
CA PRO A 174 2.69 -8.23 -15.50
C PRO A 174 3.24 -9.10 -14.38
N CYS A 175 3.26 -10.40 -14.60
CA CYS A 175 3.71 -11.39 -13.64
C CYS A 175 4.73 -12.32 -14.30
N SER A 176 5.89 -12.48 -13.68
CA SER A 176 6.96 -13.35 -14.21
C SER A 176 6.45 -14.78 -14.50
N ARG A 177 5.57 -15.29 -13.64
CA ARG A 177 4.92 -16.58 -13.81
C ARG A 177 3.62 -16.69 -13.02
N ILE A 178 2.59 -17.26 -13.63
CA ILE A 178 1.37 -17.72 -12.94
C ILE A 178 1.08 -19.16 -13.40
N GLY A 179 1.16 -20.12 -12.47
CA GLY A 179 1.03 -21.54 -12.78
C GLY A 179 2.06 -22.00 -13.82
N ARG A 180 1.59 -22.35 -15.03
CA ARG A 180 2.44 -22.78 -16.16
C ARG A 180 2.76 -21.66 -17.16
N ILE A 181 2.15 -20.48 -17.01
CA ILE A 181 2.30 -19.36 -17.93
C ILE A 181 3.48 -18.50 -17.46
N LYS A 182 4.51 -18.35 -18.31
CA LYS A 182 5.62 -17.41 -18.09
C LYS A 182 5.29 -16.08 -18.76
N HIS A 183 5.77 -14.97 -18.21
CA HIS A 183 5.44 -13.61 -18.69
C HIS A 183 3.92 -13.46 -18.84
N ALA A 184 3.21 -13.68 -17.74
CA ALA A 184 1.76 -13.68 -17.71
C ALA A 184 1.23 -12.27 -17.48
N ALA A 185 0.13 -11.91 -18.13
CA ALA A 185 -0.70 -10.79 -17.74
C ALA A 185 -1.84 -11.30 -16.84
N LEU A 186 -1.94 -10.73 -15.64
CA LEU A 186 -3.05 -10.94 -14.73
C LEU A 186 -4.00 -9.74 -14.82
N PHE A 187 -5.17 -9.93 -15.39
CA PHE A 187 -6.18 -8.87 -15.55
C PHE A 187 -7.35 -9.11 -14.62
N ILE A 188 -7.61 -8.15 -13.75
CA ILE A 188 -8.64 -8.21 -12.71
C ILE A 188 -9.60 -7.05 -12.92
N CYS A 189 -10.90 -7.31 -12.88
CA CYS A 189 -11.94 -6.29 -12.76
C CYS A 189 -12.76 -6.53 -11.51
N ASN A 190 -12.88 -5.50 -10.67
CA ASN A 190 -13.78 -5.48 -9.53
C ASN A 190 -15.06 -4.72 -9.84
N TYR A 191 -16.19 -5.17 -9.29
CA TYR A 191 -17.53 -4.68 -9.60
C TYR A 191 -18.28 -4.31 -8.32
N ALA A 192 -18.99 -3.19 -8.31
CA ALA A 192 -19.82 -2.80 -7.17
C ALA A 192 -21.26 -2.44 -7.57
N PRO A 193 -22.24 -2.92 -6.80
CA PRO A 193 -22.18 -4.09 -5.92
C PRO A 193 -21.80 -5.36 -6.70
N GLY A 194 -21.22 -6.35 -6.02
CA GLY A 194 -20.89 -7.65 -6.62
C GLY A 194 -22.12 -8.52 -6.88
N ARG A 195 -21.87 -9.64 -7.57
CA ARG A 195 -22.86 -10.65 -7.87
C ARG A 195 -23.32 -11.38 -6.60
N GLY A 196 -24.64 -11.47 -6.41
CA GLY A 196 -25.27 -12.37 -5.44
C GLY A 196 -25.46 -13.80 -5.99
N LEU A 197 -25.51 -14.80 -5.10
CA LEU A 197 -25.55 -16.22 -5.48
C LEU A 197 -26.96 -16.77 -5.78
N SER A 198 -28.03 -16.08 -5.38
CA SER A 198 -29.37 -16.66 -5.24
C SER A 198 -30.43 -16.18 -6.25
N ARG A 199 -30.03 -15.67 -7.43
CA ARG A 199 -30.97 -15.26 -8.48
C ARG A 199 -30.34 -15.20 -9.87
N ARG A 200 -31.19 -15.09 -10.89
CA ARG A 200 -30.76 -14.77 -12.27
C ARG A 200 -30.02 -13.43 -12.31
N PRO A 201 -29.08 -13.24 -13.26
CA PRO A 201 -28.24 -12.06 -13.30
C PRO A 201 -28.99 -10.77 -13.64
N TYR A 202 -30.11 -10.89 -14.34
CA TYR A 202 -31.01 -9.79 -14.69
C TYR A 202 -32.42 -10.33 -14.92
N GLN A 203 -33.40 -9.43 -15.02
CA GLN A 203 -34.77 -9.76 -15.37
C GLN A 203 -34.93 -9.79 -16.88
N ARG A 204 -35.52 -10.86 -17.42
CA ARG A 204 -35.85 -10.93 -18.85
C ARG A 204 -36.97 -9.95 -19.18
N GLY A 205 -36.83 -9.21 -20.27
CA GLY A 205 -37.92 -8.38 -20.81
C GLY A 205 -37.43 -7.41 -21.88
N LEU A 206 -38.29 -6.46 -22.23
CA LEU A 206 -37.91 -5.35 -23.11
C LEU A 206 -36.84 -4.51 -22.41
N MET A 207 -35.82 -4.09 -23.16
CA MET A 207 -34.76 -3.22 -22.64
C MET A 207 -35.34 -2.00 -21.93
N CYS A 208 -34.79 -1.68 -20.77
CA CYS A 208 -35.22 -0.57 -19.92
C CYS A 208 -36.68 -0.58 -19.41
N SER A 209 -37.45 -1.66 -19.62
CA SER A 209 -38.86 -1.72 -19.16
C SER A 209 -39.01 -1.90 -17.64
N GLN A 210 -37.93 -2.21 -16.93
CA GLN A 210 -37.88 -2.43 -15.48
C GLN A 210 -36.75 -1.60 -14.84
N CYS A 211 -36.48 -0.40 -15.37
CA CYS A 211 -35.60 0.57 -14.72
C CYS A 211 -36.31 1.25 -13.54
N ASP A 212 -35.53 1.84 -12.64
CA ASP A 212 -36.06 2.67 -11.56
C ASP A 212 -36.74 3.93 -12.17
N GLY A 213 -37.76 4.49 -11.51
CA GLY A 213 -38.61 5.54 -12.12
C GLY A 213 -37.91 6.85 -12.52
N TYR A 214 -36.72 7.10 -11.98
CA TYR A 214 -35.88 8.27 -12.30
C TYR A 214 -34.76 7.94 -13.29
N ASP A 215 -34.62 6.68 -13.70
CA ASP A 215 -33.58 6.25 -14.63
C ASP A 215 -33.97 6.57 -16.08
N ARG A 216 -32.97 6.88 -16.89
CA ARG A 216 -33.09 7.03 -18.34
C ARG A 216 -32.64 5.74 -19.02
N CYS A 217 -33.06 5.53 -20.25
CA CYS A 217 -32.54 4.43 -21.07
C CYS A 217 -31.40 4.96 -21.95
N THR A 218 -30.16 4.60 -21.62
CA THR A 218 -28.96 4.94 -22.39
C THR A 218 -28.31 3.64 -22.86
N ASP A 219 -28.07 3.50 -24.17
CA ASP A 219 -27.44 2.31 -24.75
C ASP A 219 -28.09 0.98 -24.31
N PHE A 220 -29.44 0.99 -24.21
CA PHE A 220 -30.26 -0.14 -23.75
C PHE A 220 -30.07 -0.53 -22.27
N LEU A 221 -29.51 0.38 -21.46
CA LEU A 221 -29.23 0.20 -20.04
C LEU A 221 -29.89 1.32 -19.21
N CYS A 222 -30.27 1.01 -17.98
CA CYS A 222 -30.82 1.96 -17.03
C CYS A 222 -29.70 2.88 -16.52
N SER A 223 -29.72 4.16 -16.89
CA SER A 223 -28.74 5.18 -16.49
C SER A 223 -29.36 6.16 -15.50
N ASN A 224 -28.55 6.67 -14.57
CA ASN A 224 -28.97 7.58 -13.51
C ASN A 224 -27.82 8.53 -13.18
N ALA A 225 -28.08 9.84 -13.25
CA ALA A 225 -27.02 10.85 -13.13
C ALA A 225 -26.26 10.77 -11.78
N ASP A 226 -26.96 10.56 -10.67
CA ASP A 226 -26.37 10.52 -9.33
C ASP A 226 -25.53 9.25 -9.14
N ARG A 227 -26.05 8.11 -9.60
CA ARG A 227 -25.38 6.81 -9.49
C ARG A 227 -24.18 6.71 -10.44
N ASP A 228 -24.31 7.26 -11.64
CA ASP A 228 -23.34 7.11 -12.72
C ASP A 228 -22.21 8.16 -12.62
N GLN A 229 -22.34 9.14 -11.70
CA GLN A 229 -21.29 10.13 -11.44
C GLN A 229 -19.94 9.47 -11.16
N ALA A 230 -18.88 9.96 -11.81
CA ALA A 230 -17.51 9.56 -11.51
C ALA A 230 -17.09 10.10 -10.14
N ILE A 231 -16.81 9.21 -9.19
CA ILE A 231 -16.33 9.56 -7.85
C ILE A 231 -14.82 9.33 -7.82
N TYR A 232 -14.08 10.39 -7.47
CA TYR A 232 -12.63 10.31 -7.33
C TYR A 232 -12.22 10.15 -5.86
N TYR A 233 -11.51 9.07 -5.55
CA TYR A 233 -11.03 8.77 -4.20
C TYR A 233 -9.54 9.09 -4.06
N ARG A 234 -9.20 10.38 -3.92
CA ARG A 234 -7.80 10.86 -3.94
C ARG A 234 -6.85 10.10 -3.00
N TYR A 235 -7.31 9.74 -1.80
CA TYR A 235 -6.46 9.17 -0.75
C TYR A 235 -6.79 7.72 -0.39
N TRP A 236 -7.65 7.06 -1.17
CA TRP A 236 -8.06 5.71 -0.84
C TRP A 236 -7.19 4.68 -1.56
N TYR A 237 -6.66 3.74 -0.78
CA TYR A 237 -5.91 2.57 -1.22
C TYR A 237 -6.22 1.42 -0.27
N PRO A 238 -6.29 0.16 -0.74
CA PRO A 238 -6.50 -0.98 0.14
C PRO A 238 -5.40 -1.08 1.19
N ARG A 239 -5.77 -1.28 2.46
CA ARG A 239 -4.80 -1.29 3.58
C ARG A 239 -3.80 -2.42 3.49
N TRP A 240 -4.18 -3.51 2.81
CA TRP A 240 -3.42 -4.73 2.57
C TRP A 240 -2.58 -4.69 1.27
N GLU A 241 -2.55 -3.55 0.55
CA GLU A 241 -1.68 -3.39 -0.62
C GLU A 241 -0.20 -3.35 -0.23
N VAL A 242 0.62 -4.20 -0.86
CA VAL A 242 2.07 -4.28 -0.65
C VAL A 242 2.81 -4.32 -2.00
N PRO A 243 3.87 -3.51 -2.22
CA PRO A 243 4.25 -2.37 -1.38
C PRO A 243 3.16 -1.29 -1.43
N ARG A 244 2.94 -0.63 -0.28
CA ARG A 244 1.93 0.42 -0.17
C ARG A 244 2.34 1.61 -1.04
N PRO A 245 1.44 2.15 -1.88
CA PRO A 245 1.68 3.40 -2.58
C PRO A 245 2.02 4.52 -1.59
N ILE A 246 2.96 5.39 -1.94
CA ILE A 246 3.25 6.57 -1.14
C ILE A 246 2.14 7.58 -1.42
N VAL A 247 1.24 7.74 -0.46
CA VAL A 247 0.12 8.67 -0.57
C VAL A 247 0.33 9.76 0.47
N CYS A 248 0.80 10.91 0.04
CA CYS A 248 1.07 12.02 0.94
C CYS A 248 -0.15 12.97 0.92
N ASN A 249 -0.88 13.01 2.04
CA ASN A 249 -1.91 14.02 2.25
C ASN A 249 -1.25 15.41 2.44
N PRO A 250 -2.00 16.53 2.41
CA PRO A 250 -1.42 17.86 2.57
C PRO A 250 -0.62 18.04 3.87
N LEU A 251 -1.02 17.34 4.93
CA LEU A 251 -0.31 17.33 6.22
C LEU A 251 1.03 16.59 6.15
N CYS A 252 1.10 15.46 5.44
CA CYS A 252 2.32 14.75 5.13
C CYS A 252 3.28 15.61 4.29
N LEU A 253 2.77 16.33 3.28
CA LEU A 253 3.57 17.26 2.49
C LEU A 253 4.11 18.41 3.34
N LEU A 254 3.28 18.96 4.24
CA LEU A 254 3.71 19.99 5.18
C LEU A 254 4.81 19.47 6.12
N ILE A 255 4.67 18.26 6.67
CA ILE A 255 5.69 17.65 7.53
C ILE A 255 6.99 17.43 6.77
N LEU A 256 6.92 16.92 5.53
CA LEU A 256 8.11 16.75 4.69
C LEU A 256 8.77 18.10 4.40
N PHE A 257 8.00 19.12 4.04
CA PHE A 257 8.51 20.47 3.83
C PHE A 257 9.17 21.03 5.09
N LEU A 258 8.53 20.93 6.25
CA LEU A 258 9.08 21.35 7.54
C LEU A 258 10.38 20.60 7.87
N ARG A 259 10.44 19.29 7.65
CA ARG A 259 11.66 18.50 7.85
C ARG A 259 12.80 18.96 6.95
N MET A 260 12.51 19.18 5.66
CA MET A 260 13.51 19.68 4.72
C MET A 260 13.98 21.10 5.07
N MET A 261 13.06 21.95 5.53
CA MET A 261 13.39 23.30 6.01
C MET A 261 14.27 23.25 7.26
N CYS A 262 13.91 22.46 8.27
CA CYS A 262 14.73 22.29 9.47
C CYS A 262 16.12 21.74 9.13
N PHE A 263 16.21 20.73 8.26
CA PHE A 263 17.49 20.18 7.82
C PHE A 263 18.35 21.25 7.12
N SER A 264 17.76 22.03 6.22
CA SER A 264 18.47 23.12 5.53
C SER A 264 18.93 24.22 6.48
N LEU A 265 18.13 24.53 7.51
CA LEU A 265 18.47 25.49 8.55
C LEU A 265 19.66 24.97 9.38
N SER A 266 19.62 23.70 9.82
CA SER A 266 20.72 23.08 10.55
C SER A 266 22.03 23.09 9.75
N VAL A 267 21.99 22.72 8.46
CA VAL A 267 23.16 22.78 7.59
C VAL A 267 23.70 24.21 7.46
N THR A 268 22.81 25.19 7.30
CA THR A 268 23.20 26.60 7.19
C THR A 268 23.83 27.11 8.49
N ILE A 269 23.28 26.75 9.65
CA ILE A 269 23.86 27.08 10.96
C ILE A 269 25.26 26.48 11.11
N VAL A 270 25.44 25.20 10.76
CA VAL A 270 26.76 24.54 10.81
C VAL A 270 27.77 25.25 9.91
N LEU A 271 27.40 25.58 8.67
CA LEU A 271 28.27 26.30 7.75
C LEU A 271 28.63 27.70 8.25
N ILE A 272 27.67 28.40 8.88
CA ILE A 272 27.92 29.70 9.52
C ILE A 272 28.95 29.51 10.65
N ILE A 273 28.74 28.57 11.57
CA ILE A 273 29.66 28.31 12.69
C ILE A 273 31.07 28.01 12.16
N GLN A 274 31.19 27.12 11.17
CA GLN A 274 32.48 26.78 10.54
C GLN A 274 33.15 28.00 9.89
N SER A 275 32.40 28.94 9.32
CA SER A 275 32.95 30.16 8.74
C SER A 275 33.46 31.17 9.78
N TYR A 276 32.82 31.25 10.96
CA TYR A 276 33.24 32.12 12.05
C TYR A 276 34.38 31.51 12.87
N PHE A 277 34.42 30.18 12.95
CA PHE A 277 35.41 29.41 13.71
C PHE A 277 36.12 28.38 12.80
N PRO A 278 36.98 28.82 11.87
CA PRO A 278 37.62 27.95 10.90
C PRO A 278 38.60 26.92 11.52
N ASN A 279 38.99 27.10 12.79
CA ASN A 279 39.97 26.27 13.49
C ASN A 279 39.35 25.32 14.54
N ILE A 280 38.01 25.23 14.66
CA ILE A 280 37.36 24.42 15.71
C ILE A 280 37.65 22.91 15.60
N LEU A 281 38.14 22.44 14.46
CA LEU A 281 38.53 21.04 14.21
C LEU A 281 40.04 20.79 14.31
N VAL A 282 40.85 21.81 14.64
CA VAL A 282 42.31 21.71 14.73
C VAL A 282 42.78 21.60 16.20
N GLU A 283 41.89 21.80 17.16
CA GLU A 283 42.22 21.83 18.60
C GLU A 283 42.19 20.45 19.28
N GLU A 284 41.89 19.35 18.56
CA GLU A 284 41.97 17.98 19.12
C GLU A 284 43.39 17.38 19.11
N GLU A 285 44.40 18.08 18.56
CA GLU A 285 45.81 17.61 18.59
C GLU A 285 46.62 18.16 19.77
N MET A 286 46.00 18.88 20.72
CA MET A 286 46.73 19.46 21.85
C MET A 286 46.20 18.95 23.20
N VAL A 287 46.98 18.03 23.77
CA VAL A 287 47.07 17.66 25.19
C VAL A 287 46.13 16.53 25.65
N PHE A 288 46.58 15.29 25.47
CA PHE A 288 46.49 14.26 26.50
C PHE A 288 47.92 13.74 26.74
N THR A 289 48.57 14.28 27.77
CA THR A 289 49.77 13.69 28.37
C THR A 289 49.33 12.56 29.28
N PRO A 290 49.87 11.33 29.15
CA PRO A 290 49.55 10.21 30.03
C PRO A 290 50.32 10.40 31.33
N GLU A 291 49.74 11.11 32.30
CA GLU A 291 50.24 11.16 33.68
C GLU A 291 49.12 11.03 34.73
N GLU A 292 47.85 10.96 34.32
CA GLU A 292 46.72 10.76 35.26
C GLU A 292 46.13 9.34 35.25
N GLU A 293 46.40 8.53 34.22
CA GLU A 293 45.86 7.15 34.11
C GLU A 293 46.50 6.18 35.13
N GLU A 294 47.79 6.34 35.47
CA GLU A 294 48.47 5.48 36.47
C GLU A 294 48.00 5.75 37.91
N LYS A 295 47.27 6.84 38.16
CA LYS A 295 46.84 7.20 39.52
C LYS A 295 45.41 6.80 39.85
N GLU A 296 44.54 6.70 38.85
CA GLU A 296 43.19 6.16 39.03
C GLU A 296 43.23 4.61 39.08
N GLU A 297 44.13 3.95 38.35
CA GLU A 297 44.30 2.49 38.41
C GLU A 297 44.86 2.01 39.78
N GLU A 298 45.74 2.77 40.43
CA GLU A 298 46.23 2.45 41.80
C GLU A 298 45.16 2.70 42.89
N GLU A 299 44.22 3.63 42.70
CA GLU A 299 43.13 3.87 43.67
C GLU A 299 41.97 2.86 43.52
N GLU A 300 41.71 2.33 42.31
CA GLU A 300 40.71 1.27 42.10
C GLU A 300 41.19 -0.11 42.60
N GLU A 301 42.49 -0.45 42.49
CA GLU A 301 43.02 -1.72 43.04
C GLU A 301 43.01 -1.73 44.59
N GLU A 302 43.20 -0.59 45.27
CA GLU A 302 43.09 -0.51 46.75
C GLU A 302 41.63 -0.56 47.26
N GLU A 303 40.63 -0.18 46.45
CA GLU A 303 39.21 -0.32 46.80
C GLU A 303 38.69 -1.76 46.62
N GLU A 304 39.14 -2.50 45.59
CA GLU A 304 38.75 -3.91 45.39
C GLU A 304 39.35 -4.85 46.46
N GLU A 305 40.62 -4.66 46.89
CA GLU A 305 41.20 -5.46 47.98
C GLU A 305 40.53 -5.19 49.35
N GLY A 306 39.97 -3.98 49.55
CA GLY A 306 39.25 -3.61 50.76
C GLY A 306 37.80 -4.13 50.86
N GLU A 307 37.19 -4.53 49.74
CA GLU A 307 35.87 -5.16 49.71
C GLU A 307 35.94 -6.69 49.88
N GLU A 308 36.99 -7.36 49.36
CA GLU A 308 37.19 -8.81 49.58
C GLU A 308 37.49 -9.16 51.05
N GLU A 309 38.25 -8.33 51.80
CA GLU A 309 38.48 -8.56 53.25
C GLU A 309 37.21 -8.38 54.11
N LYS A 310 36.19 -7.67 53.63
CA LYS A 310 34.91 -7.50 54.36
C LYS A 310 33.90 -8.62 54.12
N GLU A 311 33.99 -9.34 53.01
CA GLU A 311 33.12 -10.50 52.75
C GLU A 311 33.61 -11.75 53.51
N GLU A 312 34.91 -11.90 53.81
CA GLU A 312 35.40 -12.99 54.66
C GLU A 312 35.08 -12.83 56.15
N GLU A 313 35.01 -11.60 56.70
CA GLU A 313 34.58 -11.38 58.11
C GLU A 313 33.06 -11.47 58.31
N GLY A 314 32.24 -11.34 57.26
CA GLY A 314 30.78 -11.46 57.34
C GLY A 314 30.24 -12.90 57.25
N GLY A 315 31.07 -13.85 56.80
CA GLY A 315 30.70 -15.25 56.62
C GLY A 315 30.85 -16.14 57.86
N GLU A 316 31.51 -15.66 58.92
CA GLU A 316 31.70 -16.43 60.16
C GLU A 316 30.61 -16.17 61.23
N GLU A 317 29.68 -15.22 61.03
CA GLU A 317 28.57 -14.95 61.96
C GLU A 317 27.23 -15.62 61.59
N GLU A 318 27.07 -16.19 60.38
CA GLU A 318 25.81 -16.85 59.95
C GLU A 318 25.79 -18.39 60.14
N GLU A 319 26.89 -19.04 60.54
CA GLU A 319 26.90 -20.50 60.82
C GLU A 319 26.61 -20.89 62.29
N GLU A 320 26.36 -19.94 63.21
CA GLU A 320 25.99 -20.25 64.60
C GLU A 320 24.47 -20.16 64.92
N GLU A 321 23.60 -19.71 64.00
CA GLU A 321 22.13 -19.63 64.24
C GLU A 321 21.27 -20.75 63.61
N GLU A 322 21.79 -21.61 62.74
CA GLU A 322 21.05 -22.77 62.18
C GLU A 322 21.23 -24.09 62.97
N GLY A 323 21.55 -23.99 64.26
CA GLY A 323 21.80 -25.14 65.16
C GLY A 323 20.73 -25.41 66.23
N GLU A 324 19.66 -24.61 66.32
CA GLU A 324 18.69 -24.69 67.43
C GLU A 324 17.19 -24.63 67.01
N GLU A 325 16.78 -25.12 65.83
CA GLU A 325 15.34 -25.38 65.57
C GLU A 325 15.08 -26.73 64.88
N GLY A 326 16.02 -27.68 65.06
CA GLY A 326 15.92 -29.04 64.58
C GLY A 326 15.63 -30.06 65.68
N GLU A 327 14.80 -29.76 66.68
CA GLU A 327 14.44 -30.76 67.70
C GLU A 327 13.12 -30.45 68.47
N GLU A 328 12.03 -30.11 67.78
CA GLU A 328 10.67 -30.29 68.33
C GLU A 328 9.71 -30.90 67.28
N GLU A 329 9.55 -32.23 67.40
CA GLU A 329 8.29 -32.99 67.26
C GLU A 329 7.61 -33.02 65.86
N GLY A 330 7.54 -34.13 65.12
CA GLY A 330 7.74 -35.52 65.50
C GLY A 330 6.57 -36.11 66.30
N GLY A 331 5.32 -35.77 65.97
CA GLY A 331 4.13 -36.39 66.57
C GLY A 331 2.86 -36.13 65.77
N GLU A 332 2.06 -37.20 65.60
CA GLU A 332 0.64 -37.20 65.19
C GLU A 332 0.34 -37.28 63.68
N GLU A 333 0.59 -38.49 63.15
CA GLU A 333 -0.33 -39.18 62.25
C GLU A 333 -1.71 -39.41 62.91
N GLU A 334 -2.76 -39.44 62.08
CA GLU A 334 -4.10 -40.05 62.29
C GLU A 334 -5.20 -39.27 63.06
N ALA A 335 -6.07 -38.60 62.29
CA ALA A 335 -7.53 -38.41 62.42
C ALA A 335 -7.87 -37.06 61.72
N GLU A 336 -8.71 -36.93 60.71
CA GLU A 336 -10.05 -37.47 60.52
C GLU A 336 -10.34 -37.63 59.01
N GLU A 337 -10.85 -38.81 58.66
CA GLU A 337 -11.71 -39.02 57.50
C GLU A 337 -13.08 -38.36 57.76
N GLU A 338 -13.79 -38.10 56.66
CA GLU A 338 -15.23 -37.76 56.51
C GLU A 338 -15.56 -36.30 56.14
N GLU A 339 -16.53 -36.20 55.23
CA GLU A 339 -17.19 -35.03 54.61
C GLU A 339 -16.53 -34.49 53.31
N ASP A 340 -16.70 -35.19 52.18
CA ASP A 340 -17.84 -35.11 51.21
C ASP A 340 -17.47 -34.16 50.04
N GLU A 341 -17.08 -34.63 48.84
CA GLU A 341 -17.94 -35.27 47.83
C GLU A 341 -19.38 -34.75 47.78
N GLU A 342 -19.61 -33.54 47.27
CA GLU A 342 -20.77 -33.21 46.44
C GLU A 342 -20.64 -31.76 45.90
N GLU A 343 -20.27 -31.61 44.62
CA GLU A 343 -20.81 -30.58 43.72
C GLU A 343 -20.21 -30.77 42.31
N LYS A 344 -20.56 -31.91 41.71
CA LYS A 344 -20.67 -32.08 40.26
C LYS A 344 -22.09 -32.57 39.99
N GLU A 345 -23.02 -31.64 39.80
CA GLU A 345 -24.05 -31.66 38.75
C GLU A 345 -24.97 -30.43 38.89
N GLU A 346 -25.33 -29.86 37.73
CA GLU A 346 -26.32 -28.81 37.46
C GLU A 346 -25.85 -27.34 37.35
N GLY A 347 -25.85 -26.86 36.10
CA GLY A 347 -25.66 -25.47 35.67
C GLY A 347 -25.53 -25.34 34.16
#